data_AF-A0A519T6Y0-F1
#
_entry.id   AF-A0A519T6Y0-F1
#
_cell.length_a   1.000
_cell.length_b   1.000
_cell.length_c   1.000
_cell.angle_alpha   90.00
_cell.angle_beta   90.00
_cell.angle_gamma   90.00
#
_symmetry.space_group_name_H-M   'P 1'
#
loop_
_entity.id
_entity.type
_entity.pdbx_description
1 polymer ?
#
loop_
_entity_poly.entity_id
_entity_poly.type
_entity_poly.pdbx_seq_one_letter_code
_entity_poly.pdbx_strand_id
1 'polypeptide(L)'
;TAENEDSMLARRQASAVAQQGRQRQGGRGLHYQAGQVVEWAAADTNRTLADGVRTLALSELTLAHLRQYADDMVTVSETELRAAARRLLLEARLVVEPTAALPLAALLRHRASLPPSQHTVLILSGGNADPATLAELLRD
;
A
#
# COMPACT_ATOMS: atom_id res chain seq x y z
N THR A 1 -23.89 -23.21 4.15
CA THR A 1 -23.99 -22.17 3.10
C THR A 1 -24.13 -20.77 3.69
N ALA A 2 -24.75 -20.56 4.86
CA ALA A 2 -24.65 -19.30 5.61
C ALA A 2 -23.32 -19.13 6.39
N GLU A 3 -22.78 -20.21 6.97
CA GLU A 3 -21.49 -20.17 7.71
C GLU A 3 -20.28 -19.73 6.86
N ASN A 4 -20.32 -19.94 5.55
CA ASN A 4 -19.25 -19.50 4.65
C ASN A 4 -19.32 -18.00 4.33
N GLU A 5 -20.52 -17.41 4.33
CA GLU A 5 -20.70 -15.98 4.06
C GLU A 5 -20.28 -15.16 5.28
N ASP A 6 -20.69 -15.55 6.49
CA ASP A 6 -20.21 -14.93 7.74
C ASP A 6 -18.70 -15.08 7.94
N SER A 7 -18.13 -16.23 7.54
CA SER A 7 -16.68 -16.47 7.53
C SER A 7 -15.93 -15.62 6.49
N MET A 8 -16.55 -15.30 5.35
CA MET A 8 -15.99 -14.35 4.38
C MET A 8 -16.06 -12.91 4.88
N LEU A 9 -17.16 -12.50 5.52
CA LEU A 9 -17.30 -11.17 6.11
C LEU A 9 -16.38 -10.94 7.32
N ALA A 10 -15.97 -12.00 8.03
CA ALA A 10 -15.00 -11.92 9.11
C ALA A 10 -13.53 -11.73 8.65
N ARG A 11 -13.25 -11.81 7.34
CA ARG A 11 -11.89 -11.64 6.80
C ARG A 11 -11.54 -10.16 6.73
N ARG A 12 -10.63 -9.75 7.62
CA ARG A 12 -10.14 -8.38 7.64
C ARG A 12 -9.23 -8.08 6.45
N GLN A 13 -9.46 -6.95 5.80
CA GLN A 13 -8.71 -6.44 4.67
C GLN A 13 -8.22 -5.02 4.98
N ALA A 14 -6.90 -4.87 5.11
CA ALA A 14 -6.25 -3.56 5.20
C ALA A 14 -5.60 -3.22 3.86
N SER A 15 -5.79 -1.98 3.41
CA SER A 15 -5.12 -1.45 2.22
C SER A 15 -3.91 -0.61 2.60
N ALA A 16 -2.90 -0.56 1.73
CA ALA A 16 -1.65 0.16 1.96
C ALA A 16 -1.34 1.13 0.83
N VAL A 17 -0.92 2.35 1.17
CA VAL A 17 -0.52 3.38 0.20
C VAL A 17 0.81 4.04 0.61
N ALA A 18 1.64 4.42 -0.36
CA ALA A 18 2.87 5.15 -0.07
C ALA A 18 2.58 6.59 0.38
N GLN A 19 3.44 7.12 1.24
CA GLN A 19 3.44 8.45 1.84
C GLN A 19 4.83 9.08 1.69
N GLN A 20 4.86 10.38 1.43
CA GLN A 20 6.06 11.19 1.51
C GLN A 20 6.08 12.00 2.83
N GLY A 21 7.25 12.20 3.46
CA GLY A 21 7.44 13.23 4.51
C GLY A 21 7.75 14.59 3.86
N ARG A 22 7.36 15.77 4.37
CA ARG A 22 7.04 16.24 5.73
C ARG A 22 5.56 16.64 5.90
N GLN A 23 4.98 16.26 7.03
CA GLN A 23 3.91 16.96 7.76
C GLN A 23 2.81 17.64 6.93
N ARG A 24 1.85 16.85 6.45
CA ARG A 24 0.44 17.13 6.78
C ARG A 24 -0.10 15.88 7.46
N GLN A 25 -0.68 16.04 8.64
CA GLN A 25 -1.40 14.95 9.28
C GLN A 25 -2.51 14.52 8.32
N GLY A 26 -2.40 13.30 7.79
CA GLY A 26 -3.19 12.83 6.65
C GLY A 26 -2.30 12.72 5.41
N GLY A 27 -1.69 11.55 5.19
CA GLY A 27 -1.23 11.21 3.84
C GLY A 27 -2.35 10.57 3.05
N ARG A 28 -2.03 9.92 1.93
CA ARG A 28 -2.96 9.39 0.91
C ARG A 28 -4.17 8.58 1.43
N GLY A 29 -4.14 8.14 2.70
CA GLY A 29 -5.27 7.91 3.61
C GLY A 29 -6.42 8.93 3.60
N LEU A 30 -6.18 10.16 3.15
CA LEU A 30 -7.09 11.29 3.27
C LEU A 30 -8.46 11.09 2.62
N HIS A 31 -8.56 10.40 1.48
CA HIS A 31 -9.88 10.10 0.91
C HIS A 31 -10.70 9.21 1.85
N TYR A 32 -10.06 8.18 2.39
CA TYR A 32 -10.68 7.21 3.28
C TYR A 32 -11.01 7.85 4.65
N GLN A 33 -10.09 8.64 5.20
CA GLN A 33 -10.26 9.34 6.47
C GLN A 33 -11.23 10.52 6.40
N ALA A 34 -11.18 11.32 5.33
CA ALA A 34 -12.11 12.44 5.10
C ALA A 34 -13.47 11.96 4.60
N GLY A 35 -13.55 10.72 4.12
CA GLY A 35 -14.77 10.12 3.63
C GLY A 35 -15.28 10.67 2.31
N GLN A 36 -14.49 11.49 1.63
CA GLN A 36 -14.82 12.18 0.38
C GLN A 36 -13.60 12.21 -0.54
N VAL A 37 -13.82 12.45 -1.83
CA VAL A 37 -12.71 12.57 -2.79
C VAL A 37 -11.94 13.86 -2.52
N VAL A 38 -10.62 13.75 -2.34
CA VAL A 38 -9.69 14.87 -2.15
C VAL A 38 -8.73 14.93 -3.33
N GLU A 39 -8.72 16.01 -4.09
CA GLU A 39 -7.78 16.16 -5.20
C GLU A 39 -6.42 16.67 -4.72
N TRP A 40 -5.34 16.10 -5.28
CA TRP A 40 -3.96 16.47 -4.98
C TRP A 40 -3.32 17.21 -6.14
N ALA A 41 -2.44 18.16 -5.82
CA ALA A 41 -1.58 18.76 -6.84
C ALA A 41 -0.57 17.72 -7.36
N ALA A 42 -0.31 17.71 -8.67
CA ALA A 42 0.64 16.77 -9.29
C ALA A 42 2.06 16.85 -8.71
N ALA A 43 2.46 18.03 -8.20
CA ALA A 43 3.73 18.22 -7.51
C ALA A 43 3.87 17.36 -6.24
N ASP A 44 2.75 17.03 -5.59
CA ASP A 44 2.70 16.25 -4.36
C ASP A 44 2.63 14.73 -4.62
N THR A 45 2.36 14.30 -5.86
CA THR A 45 2.22 12.88 -6.23
C THR A 45 3.38 12.33 -7.06
N ASN A 46 4.13 13.17 -7.77
CA ASN A 46 5.13 12.73 -8.76
C ASN A 46 6.44 12.13 -8.22
N ARG A 47 6.72 12.23 -6.90
CA ARG A 47 8.07 11.94 -6.36
C ARG A 47 8.21 10.60 -5.62
N THR A 48 7.21 9.73 -5.66
CA THR A 48 7.21 8.43 -4.96
C THR A 48 7.78 7.30 -5.81
N LEU A 49 8.50 6.33 -5.23
CA LEU A 49 8.88 5.09 -5.93
C LEU A 49 7.66 4.26 -6.36
N ALA A 50 6.52 4.40 -5.68
CA ALA A 50 5.28 3.70 -6.00
C ALA A 50 4.49 4.43 -7.10
N ASP A 51 4.98 4.36 -8.33
CA ASP A 51 4.41 5.03 -9.50
C ASP A 51 3.00 4.55 -9.88
N GLY A 52 2.73 3.25 -9.77
CA GLY A 52 1.45 2.62 -10.09
C GLY A 52 0.28 3.07 -9.21
N VAL A 53 0.54 3.84 -8.14
CA VAL A 53 -0.48 4.44 -7.27
C VAL A 53 -0.41 5.98 -7.21
N ARG A 54 0.25 6.63 -8.19
CA ARG A 54 0.30 8.10 -8.32
C ARG A 54 -0.97 8.69 -8.91
N THR A 55 -2.14 8.35 -8.35
CA THR A 55 -3.38 9.01 -8.75
C THR A 55 -3.51 10.39 -8.09
N LEU A 56 -4.07 11.35 -8.82
CA LEU A 56 -4.39 12.69 -8.29
C LEU A 56 -5.66 12.68 -7.42
N ALA A 57 -6.56 11.74 -7.70
CA ALA A 57 -7.76 11.51 -6.92
C ALA A 57 -8.26 10.07 -7.13
N LEU A 58 -8.87 9.48 -6.10
CA LEU A 58 -9.66 8.25 -6.29
C LEU A 58 -10.96 8.58 -7.03
N SER A 59 -11.45 7.64 -7.85
CA SER A 59 -12.83 7.71 -8.33
C SER A 59 -13.80 7.56 -7.16
N GLU A 60 -14.98 8.15 -7.28
CA GLU A 60 -16.05 8.00 -6.29
C GLU A 60 -16.41 6.52 -6.09
N LEU A 61 -16.45 5.74 -7.17
CA LEU A 61 -16.75 4.31 -7.13
C LEU A 61 -15.69 3.54 -6.33
N THR A 62 -14.41 3.80 -6.57
CA THR A 62 -13.30 3.17 -5.84
C THR A 62 -13.36 3.54 -4.35
N LEU A 63 -13.62 4.81 -4.03
CA LEU A 63 -13.75 5.25 -2.65
C LEU A 63 -14.94 4.59 -1.95
N ALA A 64 -16.08 4.49 -2.61
CA ALA A 64 -17.26 3.81 -2.05
C ALA A 64 -16.96 2.35 -1.71
N HIS A 65 -16.27 1.63 -2.61
CA HIS A 65 -15.86 0.25 -2.35
C HIS A 65 -14.87 0.14 -1.20
N LEU A 66 -13.84 1.01 -1.17
CA LEU A 66 -12.87 1.01 -0.08
C LEU A 66 -13.56 1.24 1.27
N ARG A 67 -14.52 2.17 1.35
CA ARG A 67 -15.27 2.43 2.58
C ARG A 67 -16.17 1.27 3.01
N GLN A 68 -16.69 0.50 2.06
CA GLN A 68 -17.57 -0.62 2.35
C GLN A 68 -16.81 -1.88 2.76
N TYR A 69 -15.62 -2.12 2.18
CA TYR A 69 -14.94 -3.41 2.27
C TYR A 69 -13.57 -3.39 2.96
N ALA A 70 -12.89 -2.24 3.04
CA ALA A 70 -11.61 -2.15 3.74
C ALA A 70 -11.82 -1.72 5.20
N ASP A 71 -11.19 -2.44 6.13
CA ASP A 71 -11.22 -2.11 7.56
C ASP A 71 -10.39 -0.86 7.88
N ASP A 72 -9.28 -0.70 7.16
CA ASP A 72 -8.37 0.43 7.36
C ASP A 72 -7.49 0.68 6.12
N MET A 73 -6.96 1.89 6.04
CA MET A 73 -5.95 2.28 5.07
C MET A 73 -4.72 2.85 5.76
N VAL A 74 -3.63 2.09 5.71
CA VAL A 74 -2.36 2.47 6.31
C VAL A 74 -1.40 3.05 5.28
N THR A 75 -0.39 3.74 5.79
CA THR A 75 0.57 4.47 4.97
C THR A 75 2.00 4.11 5.34
N VAL A 76 2.90 4.18 4.35
CA VAL A 76 4.33 3.85 4.50
C VAL A 76 5.19 4.92 3.86
N SER A 77 6.38 5.19 4.41
CA SER A 77 7.35 6.12 3.84
C SER A 77 8.09 5.53 2.64
N GLU A 78 8.72 6.39 1.84
CA GLU A 78 9.60 5.98 0.74
C GLU A 78 10.75 5.06 1.20
N THR A 79 11.33 5.33 2.37
CA THR A 79 12.40 4.50 2.94
C THR A 79 11.89 3.10 3.30
N GLU A 80 10.70 3.01 3.90
CA GLU A 80 10.07 1.73 4.24
C GLU A 80 9.68 0.95 2.98
N LEU A 81 9.18 1.64 1.95
CA LEU A 81 8.85 1.06 0.66
C LEU A 81 10.10 0.48 -0.03
N ARG A 82 11.19 1.26 -0.10
CA ARG A 82 12.47 0.84 -0.65
C ARG A 82 13.02 -0.38 0.08
N ALA A 83 13.00 -0.36 1.41
CA ALA A 83 13.45 -1.48 2.22
C ALA A 83 12.62 -2.74 1.94
N ALA A 84 11.29 -2.64 1.90
CA ALA A 84 10.42 -3.78 1.59
C ALA A 84 10.66 -4.35 0.19
N ALA A 85 10.77 -3.50 -0.83
CA ALA A 85 11.06 -3.93 -2.21
C ALA A 85 12.40 -4.66 -2.29
N ARG A 86 13.44 -4.13 -1.62
CA ARG A 86 14.76 -4.77 -1.54
C ARG A 86 14.71 -6.13 -0.85
N ARG A 87 13.92 -6.28 0.21
CA ARG A 87 13.72 -7.59 0.88
C ARG A 87 13.01 -8.60 -0.02
N LEU A 88 11.98 -8.19 -0.76
CA LEU A 88 11.32 -9.07 -1.73
C LEU A 88 12.31 -9.56 -2.79
N LEU A 89 13.16 -8.67 -3.29
CA LEU A 89 14.19 -9.01 -4.27
C LEU A 89 15.27 -9.95 -3.72
N LEU A 90 15.85 -9.62 -2.56
CA LEU A 90 17.04 -10.33 -2.05
C LEU A 90 16.71 -11.57 -1.22
N GLU A 91 15.70 -11.49 -0.37
CA GLU A 91 15.34 -12.57 0.57
C GLU A 91 14.32 -13.51 -0.07
N ALA A 92 13.24 -12.97 -0.64
CA ALA A 92 12.19 -13.79 -1.24
C ALA A 92 12.46 -14.18 -2.70
N ARG A 93 13.50 -13.59 -3.34
CA ARG A 93 13.86 -13.82 -4.75
C ARG A 93 12.72 -13.52 -5.73
N LEU A 94 11.91 -12.54 -5.39
CA LEU A 94 10.79 -12.06 -6.21
C LEU A 94 11.16 -10.74 -6.87
N VAL A 95 11.07 -10.70 -8.20
CA VAL A 95 11.16 -9.45 -8.95
C VAL A 95 9.81 -8.76 -8.90
N VAL A 96 9.76 -7.65 -8.19
CA VAL A 96 8.57 -6.81 -8.02
C VAL A 96 8.89 -5.37 -8.39
N GLU A 97 7.90 -4.65 -8.94
CA GLU A 97 7.99 -3.20 -9.00
C GLU A 97 7.83 -2.61 -7.57
N PRO A 98 8.35 -1.39 -7.28
CA PRO A 98 8.25 -0.82 -5.94
C PRO A 98 6.81 -0.72 -5.42
N THR A 99 5.83 -0.38 -6.29
CA THR A 99 4.41 -0.31 -5.93
C THR A 99 3.88 -1.61 -5.31
N ALA A 100 4.27 -2.76 -5.86
CA ALA A 100 3.82 -4.06 -5.37
C ALA A 100 4.41 -4.42 -4.00
N ALA A 101 5.43 -3.71 -3.52
CA ALA A 101 6.01 -3.92 -2.20
C ALA A 101 5.24 -3.21 -1.07
N LEU A 102 4.23 -2.39 -1.39
CA LEU A 102 3.42 -1.65 -0.42
C LEU A 102 2.84 -2.52 0.71
N PRO A 103 2.26 -3.72 0.44
CA PRO A 103 1.70 -4.55 1.51
C PRO A 103 2.77 -5.08 2.47
N LEU A 104 3.96 -5.42 1.97
CA LEU A 104 5.06 -5.84 2.83
C LEU A 104 5.57 -4.67 3.68
N ALA A 105 5.75 -3.48 3.08
CA ALA A 105 6.15 -2.29 3.81
C ALA A 105 5.16 -1.99 4.94
N ALA A 106 3.85 -2.08 4.65
CA ALA A 106 2.80 -1.83 5.61
C ALA A 106 2.80 -2.87 6.74
N LEU A 107 2.92 -4.16 6.41
CA LEU A 107 3.03 -5.22 7.39
C LEU A 107 4.22 -5.00 8.33
N LEU A 108 5.39 -4.65 7.80
CA LEU A 108 6.61 -4.47 8.59
C LEU A 108 6.51 -3.25 9.52
N ARG A 109 5.97 -2.13 9.03
CA ARG A 109 5.80 -0.90 9.81
C ARG A 109 4.74 -1.03 10.89
N HIS A 110 3.59 -1.60 10.54
CA HIS A 110 2.39 -1.59 11.38
C HIS A 110 2.15 -2.92 12.08
N ARG A 111 3.12 -3.85 12.07
CA ARG A 111 2.96 -5.20 12.64
C ARG A 111 2.38 -5.20 14.05
N ALA A 112 2.80 -4.26 14.89
CA ALA A 112 2.38 -4.15 16.28
C ALA A 112 0.95 -3.60 16.45
N SER A 113 0.46 -2.82 15.48
CA SER A 113 -0.90 -2.24 15.51
C SER A 113 -1.92 -3.07 14.72
N LEU A 114 -1.45 -3.99 13.88
CA LEU A 114 -2.33 -4.91 13.18
C LEU A 114 -2.92 -5.95 14.16
N PRO A 115 -4.21 -6.30 14.02
CA PRO A 115 -4.82 -7.35 14.83
C PRO A 115 -4.06 -8.68 14.70
N PRO A 116 -3.97 -9.49 15.77
CA PRO A 116 -3.39 -10.82 15.68
C PRO A 116 -4.11 -11.67 14.61
N SER A 117 -3.34 -12.27 13.71
CA SER A 117 -3.86 -13.15 12.66
C SER A 117 -3.07 -14.46 12.62
N GLN A 118 -3.77 -15.58 12.44
CA GLN A 118 -3.13 -16.88 12.19
C GLN A 118 -2.49 -16.93 10.80
N HIS A 119 -3.11 -16.23 9.84
CA HIS A 119 -2.65 -16.15 8.46
C HIS A 119 -2.68 -14.70 7.98
N THR A 120 -1.58 -14.27 7.38
CA THR A 120 -1.46 -12.96 6.73
C THR A 120 -1.14 -13.19 5.26
N VAL A 121 -1.95 -12.62 4.38
CA VAL A 121 -1.75 -12.70 2.92
C VAL A 121 -1.35 -11.31 2.42
N LEU A 122 -0.31 -11.27 1.59
CA LEU A 122 0.14 -10.05 0.92
C LEU A 122 -0.10 -10.20 -0.58
N ILE A 123 -0.74 -9.20 -1.20
CA ILE A 123 -0.98 -9.18 -2.65
C ILE A 123 0.13 -8.38 -3.32
N LEU A 124 1.02 -9.07 -4.02
CA LEU A 124 2.07 -8.43 -4.83
C LEU A 124 1.51 -8.25 -6.24
N SER A 125 0.99 -7.06 -6.54
CA SER A 125 0.16 -6.81 -7.73
C SER A 125 0.93 -6.71 -9.04
N GLY A 126 2.25 -6.48 -9.01
CA GLY A 126 3.02 -6.12 -10.20
C GLY A 126 4.50 -6.52 -10.14
N GLY A 127 5.01 -6.95 -11.28
CA GLY A 127 6.41 -7.35 -11.48
C GLY A 127 7.10 -6.61 -12.62
N ASN A 128 6.48 -5.55 -13.15
CA ASN A 128 6.99 -4.80 -14.30
C ASN A 128 8.08 -3.80 -13.87
N ALA A 129 9.15 -4.32 -13.26
CA ALA A 129 10.24 -3.51 -12.75
C ALA A 129 11.27 -3.23 -13.85
N ASP A 130 11.52 -1.95 -14.11
CA ASP A 130 12.63 -1.53 -14.97
C ASP A 130 13.99 -1.94 -14.37
N PRO A 131 14.95 -2.46 -15.18
CA PRO A 131 16.26 -2.86 -14.68
C PRO A 131 17.03 -1.76 -13.93
N ALA A 132 16.86 -0.48 -14.29
CA ALA A 132 17.53 0.61 -13.58
C ALA A 132 16.94 0.79 -12.17
N THR A 133 15.62 0.66 -12.02
CA THR A 133 14.95 0.65 -10.71
C THR A 133 15.44 -0.50 -9.84
N LEU A 134 15.55 -1.72 -10.40
CA LEU A 134 16.09 -2.87 -9.67
C LEU A 134 17.54 -2.63 -9.25
N ALA A 135 18.37 -2.09 -10.15
CA ALA A 135 19.76 -1.75 -9.83
C ALA A 135 19.84 -0.68 -8.72
N GLU A 136 18.91 0.28 -8.69
CA GLU A 136 18.83 1.28 -7.61
C GLU A 136 18.44 0.65 -6.27
N LEU A 137 17.51 -0.30 -6.25
CA LEU A 137 17.13 -1.04 -5.03
C LEU A 137 18.27 -1.88 -4.46
N LEU A 138 19.23 -2.27 -5.31
CA LEU A 138 20.42 -3.04 -4.91
C LEU A 138 21.57 -2.15 -4.41
N ARG A 139 21.51 -0.83 -4.62
CA ARG A 139 22.50 0.12 -4.08
C ARG A 139 22.19 0.43 -2.62
N ASP A 140 23.24 0.65 -1.85
CA ASP A 140 23.18 1.00 -0.43
C ASP A 140 22.80 2.47 -0.20
#